data_AF-A0A535C8I8-F1
#
_entry.id   AF-A0A535C8I8-F1
#
_cell.length_a   1.000
_cell.length_b   1.000
_cell.length_c   1.000
_cell.angle_alpha   90.00
_cell.angle_beta   90.00
_cell.angle_gamma   90.00
#
_symmetry.space_group_name_H-M   'P 1'
#
loop_
_entity.id
_entity.type
_entity.pdbx_description
1 polymer ?
#
loop_
_entity_poly.entity_id
_entity_poly.type
_entity_poly.pdbx_seq_one_letter_code
_entity_poly.pdbx_strand_id
1 'polypeptide(L)' 'MKTIHIYRLDHLSPALFEHLREVQMEAAQVWNLCVSLHKEARMSHTRWPGRNELQQATKGRYALHSQSVQMIV' A
#
# COMPACT_ATOMS: atom_id res chain seq x y z
N MET A 1 -7.66 -17.26 -18.93
CA MET A 1 -8.46 -16.04 -18.64
C MET A 1 -8.55 -15.93 -17.12
N LYS A 2 -8.04 -14.86 -16.49
CA LYS A 2 -8.16 -14.68 -15.03
C LYS A 2 -9.53 -14.07 -14.74
N THR A 3 -10.39 -14.79 -14.03
CA THR A 3 -11.67 -14.27 -13.56
C THR A 3 -11.40 -13.32 -12.39
N ILE A 4 -11.94 -12.09 -12.48
CA ILE A 4 -11.87 -11.11 -11.40
C ILE A 4 -13.21 -11.10 -10.69
N HIS A 5 -13.20 -11.30 -9.38
CA HIS A 5 -14.38 -11.17 -8.53
C HIS A 5 -14.35 -9.82 -7.83
N ILE A 6 -15.39 -9.01 -8.05
CA ILE A 6 -15.60 -7.77 -7.32
C ILE A 6 -16.69 -8.04 -6.28
N TYR A 7 -16.31 -8.01 -5.01
CA TYR A 7 -17.23 -8.24 -3.91
C TYR A 7 -17.74 -6.90 -3.38
N ARG A 8 -19.06 -6.78 -3.27
CA ARG A 8 -19.67 -5.71 -2.49
C ARG A 8 -19.64 -6.12 -1.03
N LEU A 9 -19.08 -5.27 -0.18
CA LEU A 9 -19.06 -5.48 1.26
C LEU A 9 -20.28 -4.80 1.89
N ASP A 10 -21.48 -5.27 1.51
CA ASP A 10 -22.74 -4.78 2.07
C ASP A 10 -22.98 -5.41 3.45
N HIS A 11 -23.70 -4.71 4.34
CA HIS A 11 -24.10 -5.19 5.68
C HIS A 11 -22.95 -5.57 6.64
N LEU A 12 -21.79 -4.90 6.53
CA LEU A 12 -20.73 -5.05 7.52
C LEU A 12 -21.19 -4.58 8.91
N SER A 13 -20.74 -5.28 9.96
CA SER A 13 -20.87 -4.74 11.31
C SER A 13 -20.04 -3.44 11.44
N PRO A 14 -20.44 -2.49 12.29
CA PRO A 14 -19.68 -1.26 12.49
C PRO A 14 -18.22 -1.50 12.86
N ALA A 15 -17.94 -2.47 13.74
CA ALA A 15 -16.58 -2.82 14.15
C ALA A 15 -15.71 -3.34 12.98
N LEU A 16 -16.29 -4.18 12.10
CA LEU A 16 -15.56 -4.68 10.93
C LEU A 16 -15.33 -3.57 9.90
N PHE A 17 -16.31 -2.68 9.72
CA PHE A 17 -16.15 -1.53 8.84
C PHE A 17 -15.00 -0.62 9.28
N GLU A 18 -14.95 -0.24 10.56
CA GLU A 18 -13.89 0.58 11.11
C GLU A 18 -12.52 -0.09 10.96
N HIS A 19 -12.43 -1.38 11.30
CA HIS A 19 -11.18 -2.13 11.13
C HIS A 19 -10.70 -2.15 9.67
N LEU A 20 -11.59 -2.39 8.71
CA LEU A 20 -11.24 -2.34 7.29
C LEU A 20 -10.81 -0.94 6.86
N ARG A 21 -11.44 0.10 7.42
CA ARG A 21 -11.10 1.49 7.13
C ARG A 21 -9.69 1.84 7.63
N GLU A 22 -9.33 1.41 8.83
CA GLU A 22 -7.99 1.56 9.39
C GLU A 22 -6.94 0.91 8.48
N VAL A 23 -7.17 -0.35 8.08
CA VAL A 23 -6.28 -1.09 7.18
C VAL A 23 -6.15 -0.40 5.82
N GLN A 24 -7.25 0.13 5.26
CA GLN A 24 -7.22 0.91 4.02
C GLN A 24 -6.41 2.20 4.15
N MET A 25 -6.55 2.92 5.28
CA MET A 25 -5.79 4.13 5.54
C MET A 25 -4.30 3.81 5.64
N GLU A 26 -3.94 2.72 6.29
CA GLU A 26 -2.55 2.27 6.38
C GLU A 26 -1.99 1.87 5.00
N ALA A 27 -2.77 1.17 4.17
CA ALA A 27 -2.38 0.86 2.79
C ALA A 27 -2.14 2.14 1.96
N ALA A 28 -2.96 3.18 2.17
CA ALA A 28 -2.75 4.47 1.53
C ALA A 28 -1.45 5.16 2.03
N GLN A 29 -1.07 4.98 3.29
CA GLN A 29 0.21 5.50 3.80
C GLN A 29 1.41 4.79 3.17
N VAL A 30 1.34 3.48 2.90
CA VAL A 30 2.36 2.75 2.11
C VAL A 30 2.52 3.39 0.73
N TRP A 31 1.40 3.57 0.02
CA TRP A 31 1.42 4.19 -1.31
C TRP A 31 2.00 5.60 -1.30
N ASN A 32 1.60 6.43 -0.32
CA ASN A 32 2.09 7.79 -0.19
C ASN A 32 3.60 7.86 0.04
N LEU A 33 4.17 6.90 0.78
CA LEU A 33 5.63 6.79 0.93
C LEU A 33 6.29 6.51 -0.43
N CYS A 34 5.77 5.54 -1.20
CA CYS A 34 6.31 5.21 -2.51
C CYS A 34 6.27 6.41 -3.46
N VAL A 35 5.14 7.14 -3.52
CA VAL A 35 4.99 8.36 -4.31
C VAL A 35 5.98 9.44 -3.85
N SER A 36 6.16 9.60 -2.54
CA SER A 36 7.09 10.60 -1.99
C SER A 36 8.54 10.30 -2.36
N LEU A 37 8.98 9.04 -2.25
CA LEU A 37 10.32 8.61 -2.66
C LEU A 37 10.56 8.82 -4.15
N HIS A 38 9.56 8.51 -4.99
CA HIS A 38 9.62 8.81 -6.42
C HIS A 38 9.71 10.31 -6.70
N LYS A 39 8.91 11.12 -6.00
CA LYS A 39 8.92 12.59 -6.14
C LYS A 39 10.29 13.15 -5.76
N GLU A 40 10.87 12.69 -4.66
CA GLU A 40 12.20 13.10 -4.21
C GLU A 40 13.28 12.76 -5.24
N ALA A 41 13.28 11.53 -5.78
CA ALA A 41 14.22 11.12 -6.82
C ALA A 41 14.10 11.99 -8.08
N ARG A 42 12.87 12.35 -8.46
CA ARG A 42 12.61 13.27 -9.58
C ARG A 42 13.14 14.67 -9.31
N MET A 43 12.88 15.23 -8.13
CA MET A 43 13.33 16.58 -7.77
C MET A 43 14.84 16.68 -7.63
N SER A 44 15.50 15.60 -7.21
CA SER A 44 16.95 15.51 -7.07
C SER A 44 17.67 15.07 -8.35
N HIS A 45 16.94 14.82 -9.45
CA HIS A 45 17.48 14.27 -10.70
C HIS A 45 18.30 12.97 -10.52
N THR A 46 17.94 12.17 -9.51
CA THR A 46 18.58 10.88 -9.22
C THR A 46 17.81 9.73 -9.87
N ARG A 47 18.40 8.52 -9.83
CA ARG A 47 17.73 7.31 -10.32
C ARG A 47 16.47 7.07 -9.50
N TRP A 48 15.37 6.78 -10.20
CA TRP A 48 14.11 6.46 -9.55
C TRP A 48 14.21 5.12 -8.81
N PRO A 49 13.55 5.01 -7.64
CA PRO A 49 13.55 3.78 -6.89
C PRO A 49 12.84 2.68 -7.69
N GLY A 50 13.45 1.50 -7.73
CA GLY A 50 12.84 0.28 -8.26
C GLY A 50 12.04 -0.45 -7.20
N ARG A 51 11.34 -1.51 -7.62
CA ARG A 51 10.48 -2.32 -6.73
C ARG A 51 11.20 -2.81 -5.47
N ASN A 52 12.42 -3.34 -5.60
CA ASN A 52 13.18 -3.84 -4.45
C ASN A 52 13.47 -2.73 -3.44
N GLU A 53 13.80 -1.53 -3.91
CA GLU A 53 14.12 -0.39 -3.04
C GLU A 53 12.89 0.10 -2.28
N LEU A 54 11.76 0.18 -2.97
CA LEU A 54 10.47 0.51 -2.35
C LEU A 54 10.03 -0.57 -1.34
N GLN A 55 10.28 -1.85 -1.63
CA GLN A 55 9.95 -2.95 -0.71
C GLN A 55 10.82 -2.89 0.56
N GLN A 56 12.12 -2.56 0.42
CA GLN A 56 12.97 -2.35 1.59
C GLN A 56 12.55 -1.10 2.37
N ALA A 57 12.19 -0.01 1.69
CA ALA A 57 11.77 1.23 2.33
C ALA A 57 10.46 1.11 3.13
N THR A 58 9.62 0.11 2.82
CA THR A 58 8.33 -0.16 3.46
C THR A 58 8.37 -1.33 4.47
N LYS A 59 9.42 -2.15 4.44
CA LYS A 59 9.53 -3.37 5.26
C LYS A 59 9.45 -3.08 6.76
N GLY A 60 8.48 -3.71 7.43
CA GLY A 60 8.33 -3.66 8.89
C GLY A 60 7.87 -2.31 9.46
N ARG A 61 7.41 -1.38 8.61
CA ARG A 61 6.98 -0.03 9.02
C ARG A 61 5.47 0.13 9.19
N TYR A 62 4.70 -0.85 8.75
CA TYR A 62 3.25 -0.82 8.71
C TYR A 62 2.72 -2.11 9.35
N ALA A 63 1.58 -2.02 10.03
CA ALA A 63 0.81 -3.13 10.61
C ALA A 63 0.02 -3.93 9.55
N LEU A 64 0.48 -3.89 8.30
CA LEU A 64 -0.01 -4.74 7.22
C LEU A 64 0.86 -6.00 7.11
N HIS A 65 0.22 -7.11 6.74
CA HIS A 65 0.95 -8.31 6.39
C HIS A 65 1.94 -8.03 5.24
N SER A 66 3.13 -8.64 5.31
CA SER A 66 4.23 -8.37 4.38
C SER A 66 3.84 -8.55 2.91
N GLN A 67 3.01 -9.56 2.61
CA GLN A 67 2.50 -9.80 1.27
C GLN A 67 1.58 -8.67 0.78
N SER A 68 0.77 -8.07 1.65
CA SER A 68 -0.09 -6.93 1.27
C SER A 68 0.76 -5.72 0.89
N VAL A 69 1.82 -5.43 1.67
CA VAL A 69 2.77 -4.36 1.34
C VAL A 69 3.45 -4.62 -0.01
N GLN A 70 3.88 -5.86 -0.28
CA GLN A 70 4.52 -6.25 -1.55
C GLN A 70 3.59 -6.18 -2.78
N MET A 71 2.28 -6.15 -2.58
CA MET A 71 1.30 -5.97 -3.65
C MET A 71 0.99 -4.48 -3.91
N ILE A 72 1.21 -3.62 -2.91
CA ILE A 72 1.12 -2.16 -3.05
C ILE A 72 2.36 -1.61 -3.77
N VAL A 73 3.53 -2.21 -3.49
CA VAL A 73 4.86 -1.84 -4.02
C VAL A 73 5.24 -2.57 -5.31
#